data_AF-A0A1T4Z1X0-F1
#
_entry.id   AF-A0A1T4Z1X0-F1
#
_cell.length_a   1.000
_cell.length_b   1.000
_cell.length_c   1.000
_cell.angle_alpha   90.00
_cell.angle_beta   90.00
_cell.angle_gamma   90.00
#
_symmetry.space_group_name_H-M   'P 1'
#
loop_
_entity.id
_entity.type
_entity.pdbx_description
1 polymer ?
#
loop_
_entity_poly.entity_id
_entity_poly.type
_entity_poly.pdbx_seq_one_letter_code
_entity_poly.pdbx_strand_id
1 'polypeptide(L)' 'MPHLGPTELLIIVGVVVLLFGGRKLPELARGTGQALRIFKSEVTEPDELTAKSDSRSTSDVDPLATEVVAEPTTLRS' A
#
# COMPACT_ATOMS: atom_id res chain seq x y z
N MET A 1 -10.23 36.47 -9.25
CA MET A 1 -10.81 35.45 -8.35
C MET A 1 -9.80 34.32 -8.29
N PRO A 2 -9.43 33.73 -7.14
CA PRO A 2 -8.50 32.62 -7.13
C PRO A 2 -9.09 31.46 -7.94
N HIS A 3 -8.43 31.16 -9.06
CA HIS A 3 -8.82 30.10 -9.98
C HIS A 3 -8.29 28.79 -9.38
N LEU A 4 -9.00 28.23 -8.40
CA LEU A 4 -8.75 26.89 -7.85
C LEU A 4 -9.16 25.82 -8.87
N GLY A 5 -8.58 25.94 -10.06
CA GLY A 5 -8.78 25.01 -11.16
C GLY A 5 -7.82 23.83 -11.05
N PRO A 6 -8.04 22.81 -11.91
CA PRO A 6 -7.17 21.64 -11.96
C PRO A 6 -5.69 21.99 -12.15
N THR A 7 -5.38 23.09 -12.85
CA THR A 7 -4.00 23.59 -13.03
C THR A 7 -3.32 23.94 -11.71
N GLU A 8 -4.00 24.66 -10.82
CA GLU A 8 -3.42 25.09 -9.53
C GLU A 8 -3.15 23.88 -8.62
N LEU A 9 -4.10 22.94 -8.60
CA LEU A 9 -3.96 21.69 -7.85
C LEU A 9 -2.80 20.84 -8.37
N LEU A 10 -2.60 20.79 -9.69
CA LEU A 10 -1.47 20.09 -10.31
C LEU A 10 -0.14 20.72 -9.89
N ILE A 11 -0.05 22.05 -9.84
CA ILE A 11 1.15 22.75 -9.37
C ILE A 11 1.44 22.42 -7.90
N ILE A 12 0.44 22.46 -7.02
CA ILE A 12 0.59 22.13 -5.60
C ILE A 12 1.04 20.67 -5.43
N VAL A 13 0.38 19.73 -6.09
CA VAL A 13 0.78 18.31 -6.08
C VAL A 13 2.20 18.15 -6.61
N GLY A 14 2.58 18.88 -7.66
CA GLY A 14 3.93 18.90 -8.20
C GLY A 14 4.97 19.35 -7.17
N VAL A 15 4.69 20.41 -6.40
CA VAL A 15 5.57 20.87 -5.32
C VAL A 15 5.68 19.82 -4.21
N VAL A 16 4.58 19.20 -3.80
CA VAL A 16 4.60 18.13 -2.77
C VAL A 16 5.40 16.93 -3.28
N VAL A 17 5.21 16.50 -4.53
CA VAL A 17 6.00 15.43 -5.16
C VAL A 17 7.48 15.79 -5.21
N LEU A 18 7.84 17.05 -5.45
CA LEU A 18 9.24 17.49 -5.48
C LEU A 18 9.89 17.45 -4.09
N LEU A 19 9.15 17.81 -3.03
CA LEU A 19 9.64 17.81 -1.65
C LEU A 19 9.73 16.40 -1.05
N PHE A 20 8.70 15.59 -1.26
CA PHE A 20 8.59 14.25 -0.68
C PHE A 20 9.15 13.15 -1.59
N GLY A 21 9.24 13.40 -2.90
CA GLY A 21 9.62 12.43 -3.92
C GLY A 21 8.41 11.62 -4.43
N GLY A 22 8.43 11.27 -5.73
CA GLY A 22 7.33 10.54 -6.39
C GLY A 22 7.05 9.13 -5.85
N ARG A 23 7.96 8.56 -5.05
CA ARG A 23 7.77 7.24 -4.41
C ARG A 23 7.12 7.32 -3.03
N LYS A 24 7.33 8.39 -2.27
CA LYS A 24 6.85 8.50 -0.89
C LYS A 24 5.36 8.84 -0.79
N LEU A 25 4.85 9.68 -1.68
CA LEU A 25 3.41 9.99 -1.74
C LEU A 25 2.52 8.74 -1.94
N PRO A 26 2.75 7.89 -2.96
CA PRO A 26 1.93 6.69 -3.14
C PRO A 26 2.14 5.64 -2.04
N GLU A 27 3.34 5.56 -1.47
CA GLU A 27 3.65 4.66 -0.35
C GLU A 27 2.86 5.06 0.92
N LEU A 28 2.86 6.35 1.27
CA LEU A 28 2.06 6.88 2.36
C LEU A 28 0.56 6.73 2.10
N ALA A 29 0.11 7.02 0.87
CA ALA A 29 -1.30 6.88 0.48
C ALA A 29 -1.78 5.42 0.57
N ARG A 30 -0.94 4.43 0.24
CA ARG A 30 -1.27 3.01 0.38
C ARG A 30 -1.54 2.62 1.83
N GLY A 31 -0.65 2.97 2.75
CA GLY A 31 -0.81 2.68 4.18
C GLY A 31 -1.99 3.43 4.81
N THR A 32 -2.07 4.75 4.60
CA THR A 32 -3.15 5.58 5.13
C THR A 32 -4.51 5.24 4.51
N GLY A 33 -4.56 4.94 3.21
CA GLY A 33 -5.80 4.56 2.52
C GLY A 33 -6.37 3.24 3.01
N GLN A 34 -5.52 2.26 3.32
CA GLN A 34 -5.95 1.00 3.91
C GLN A 34 -6.52 1.20 5.32
N ALA A 35 -5.86 2.01 6.16
CA ALA A 35 -6.36 2.34 7.50
C ALA A 35 -7.70 3.09 7.46
N LEU A 36 -7.82 4.10 6.59
CA LEU A 36 -9.06 4.84 6.39
C LEU A 36 -10.19 3.95 5.86
N ARG A 37 -9.87 2.99 4.99
CA ARG A 37 -10.86 2.04 4.46
C ARG A 37 -11.44 1.15 5.55
N ILE A 38 -10.60 0.58 6.41
CA ILE A 38 -11.03 -0.26 7.53
C ILE A 38 -11.88 0.57 8.49
N PHE A 39 -11.40 1.75 8.88
CA PHE A 39 -12.14 2.67 9.73
C PHE A 39 -13.49 3.07 9.11
N LYS A 40 -13.53 3.33 7.80
CA LYS A 40 -14.75 3.70 7.09
C LYS A 40 -15.75 2.55 7.06
N SER A 41 -15.31 1.32 6.80
CA SER A 41 -16.16 0.12 6.81
C SER A 41 -16.74 -0.12 8.20
N GLU A 42 -15.94 -0.06 9.26
CA GLU A 42 -16.40 -0.25 10.64
C GLU A 42 -17.36 0.85 11.11
N VAL A 43 -17.14 2.10 10.69
CA VAL A 43 -17.97 3.24 11.08
C VAL A 43 -19.23 3.39 10.22
N THR A 44 -19.26 2.81 9.01
CA THR A 44 -20.38 2.97 8.07
C THR A 44 -21.34 1.78 8.06
N GLU A 45 -20.97 0.59 8.53
CA GLU A 45 -21.84 -0.60 8.47
C GLU A 45 -22.25 -1.13 9.85
N PRO A 46 -23.56 -1.12 10.14
CA PRO A 46 -24.21 -2.20 10.86
C PRO A 46 -25.25 -2.91 9.96
N ASP A 47 -24.88 -3.35 8.75
CA ASP A 47 -25.51 -4.51 8.10
C ASP A 47 -24.76 -4.89 6.80
N GLU A 48 -24.50 -6.19 6.70
CA GLU A 48 -24.14 -7.02 5.55
C GLU A 48 -23.17 -6.51 4.43
N LEU A 49 -21.99 -7.17 4.44
CA LEU A 49 -21.36 -7.81 3.27
C LEU A 49 -20.78 -6.94 2.16
N THR A 50 -20.06 -5.85 2.45
CA THR A 50 -19.25 -5.19 1.39
C THR A 50 -17.73 -5.16 1.59
N ALA A 51 -17.07 -5.71 0.57
CA ALA A 51 -15.73 -5.38 0.12
C ALA A 51 -14.52 -6.06 0.80
N LYS A 52 -14.48 -7.39 0.67
CA LYS A 52 -13.24 -8.16 0.45
C LYS A 52 -12.40 -7.45 -0.62
N SER A 53 -11.30 -6.82 -0.23
CA SER A 53 -10.26 -6.38 -1.17
C SER A 53 -8.93 -6.48 -0.46
N ASP A 54 -8.44 -7.71 -0.51
CA ASP A 54 -7.04 -8.08 -0.45
C ASP A 54 -6.33 -7.27 -1.55
N SER A 55 -5.70 -6.15 -1.18
CA SER A 55 -4.75 -5.46 -2.07
C SER A 55 -3.37 -6.04 -1.80
N ARG A 56 -3.13 -7.21 -2.39
CA ARG A 56 -1.80 -7.77 -2.56
C ARG A 56 -1.05 -6.90 -3.59
N SER A 57 -0.21 -6.01 -3.11
CA SER A 57 0.96 -5.49 -3.83
C SER A 57 2.12 -5.66 -2.86
N THR A 58 2.84 -6.77 -2.84
CA THR A 58 3.88 -7.14 -3.83
C THR A 58 4.74 -5.95 -4.21
N SER A 59 5.47 -5.42 -3.25
CA SER A 59 6.75 -4.77 -3.47
C SER A 59 7.63 -5.19 -2.30
N ASP A 60 8.75 -5.85 -2.61
CA ASP A 60 9.84 -6.17 -1.69
C ASP A 60 9.72 -7.43 -0.81
N VAL A 61 9.75 -8.60 -1.46
CA VAL A 61 10.54 -9.74 -0.97
C VAL A 61 11.06 -10.51 -2.18
N ASP A 62 12.25 -10.13 -2.63
CA ASP A 62 13.08 -10.93 -3.52
C ASP A 62 14.26 -11.46 -2.68
N PRO A 63 14.23 -12.74 -2.26
CA PRO A 63 15.43 -13.44 -1.84
C PRO A 63 15.71 -14.60 -2.81
N LEU A 64 16.02 -14.30 -4.08
CA LEU A 64 16.76 -15.23 -4.93
C LEU A 64 18.27 -15.08 -4.66
N ALA A 65 18.77 -15.79 -3.64
CA ALA A 65 20.07 -16.49 -3.62
C ALA A 65 20.56 -16.75 -2.18
N THR A 66 20.19 -17.91 -1.63
CA THR A 66 21.04 -18.78 -0.78
C THR A 66 20.31 -20.13 -0.78
N GLU A 67 20.45 -20.92 -1.85
CA GLU A 67 21.33 -22.10 -1.87
C GLU A 67 20.93 -23.10 -0.77
N VAL A 68 19.97 -24.00 -1.03
CA VAL A 68 20.25 -25.39 -1.46
C VAL A 68 21.44 -26.02 -0.74
N VAL A 69 21.25 -26.47 0.51
CA VAL A 69 21.99 -27.63 1.07
C VAL A 69 21.05 -28.43 1.99
N ALA A 70 20.99 -29.74 1.68
CA ALA A 70 20.51 -30.92 2.42
C ALA A 70 20.13 -30.76 3.92
N GLU A 71 19.16 -31.47 4.47
CA GLU A 71 19.00 -32.93 4.39
C GLU A 71 17.61 -33.39 4.89
N PRO A 72 16.95 -34.34 4.21
CA PRO A 72 15.70 -34.94 4.66
C PRO A 72 15.94 -36.01 5.73
N THR A 73 15.08 -36.04 6.75
CA THR A 73 14.55 -37.26 7.37
C THR A 73 15.48 -38.48 7.48
N THR A 74 16.11 -38.69 8.63
CA THR A 74 16.43 -40.05 9.13
C THR A 74 16.00 -40.22 10.58
N LEU A 75 14.74 -40.63 10.67
CA LEU A 75 14.15 -41.46 11.72
C LEU A 75 14.89 -42.82 11.79
N ARG A 76 15.04 -43.37 13.01
CA ARG A 76 15.57 -44.69 13.42
C ARG A 76 17.06 -44.79 13.80
N SER A 77 17.31 -44.90 15.10
CA SER A 77 17.66 -46.19 15.73
C SER A 77 17.23 -46.19 17.19
#